data_AF-C0N349-F1
#
_entry.id   AF-C0N349-F1
#
_cell.length_a   1.000
_cell.length_b   1.000
_cell.length_c   1.000
_cell.angle_alpha   90.00
_cell.angle_beta   90.00
_cell.angle_gamma   90.00
#
_symmetry.space_group_name_H-M   'P 1'
#
loop_
_entity.id
_entity.type
_entity.pdbx_description
1 polymer ?
#
loop_
_entity_poly.entity_id
_entity_poly.type
_entity_poly.pdbx_seq_one_letter_code
_entity_poly.pdbx_strand_id
1 'polypeptide(L)' 'MSGFVSVEVEGKLYESEYHEVGGVVRVYGDLGDPHKPEVEFTTLGGMKPDQVARILLRRLVKRGVVSP' A
#
# COMPACT_ATOMS: atom_id res chain seq x y z
N MET A 1 -9.82 1.04 -10.18
CA MET A 1 -8.55 0.97 -10.94
C MET A 1 -7.52 0.18 -10.15
N SER A 2 -6.60 -0.57 -10.76
CA SER A 2 -5.46 -1.20 -10.06
C SER A 2 -4.14 -0.70 -10.62
N GLY A 3 -3.07 -0.76 -9.83
CA GLY A 3 -1.71 -0.44 -10.27
C GLY A 3 -0.67 -0.83 -9.22
N PHE A 4 0.60 -0.60 -9.53
CA PHE A 4 1.71 -0.83 -8.60
C PHE A 4 2.23 0.49 -8.04
N VAL A 5 2.68 0.45 -6.80
CA VAL A 5 3.39 1.56 -6.17
C VAL A 5 4.63 1.02 -5.48
N SER A 6 5.72 1.79 -5.57
CA SER A 6 6.97 1.48 -4.91
C SER A 6 7.46 2.63 -4.03
N VAL A 7 8.08 2.31 -2.90
CA VAL A 7 8.72 3.27 -1.99
C VAL A 7 10.09 2.78 -1.59
N GLU A 8 11.04 3.70 -1.52
CA GLU A 8 12.34 3.42 -0.92
C GLU A 8 12.35 3.87 0.54
N VAL A 9 12.72 2.96 1.45
CA VAL A 9 12.86 3.20 2.89
C VAL A 9 14.16 2.54 3.34
N GLU A 10 15.07 3.33 3.93
CA GLU A 10 16.37 2.82 4.43
C GLU A 10 17.19 2.04 3.38
N GLY A 11 17.17 2.49 2.12
CA GLY A 11 17.89 1.87 1.01
C GLY A 11 17.28 0.57 0.48
N LYS A 12 16.08 0.22 0.97
CA LYS A 12 15.31 -0.93 0.50
C LYS A 12 14.13 -0.44 -0.33
N LEU A 13 13.99 -1.00 -1.53
CA LEU A 13 12.79 -0.82 -2.34
C LEU A 13 11.69 -1.70 -1.77
N TYR A 14 10.47 -1.19 -1.68
CA TYR A 14 9.27 -1.95 -1.34
C TYR A 14 8.26 -1.70 -2.45
N GLU A 15 7.61 -2.76 -2.94
CA GLU A 15 6.60 -2.68 -3.99
C GLU A 15 5.32 -3.39 -3.56
N SER A 16 4.16 -2.81 -3.88
CA SER A 16 2.86 -3.44 -3.62
C SER A 16 1.83 -3.03 -4.66
N GLU A 17 0.89 -3.93 -4.93
CA GLU A 17 -0.30 -3.63 -5.72
C GLU A 17 -1.27 -2.79 -4.88
N TYR A 18 -1.85 -1.78 -5.52
CA TYR A 18 -2.94 -1.00 -4.95
C TYR A 18 -4.21 -1.15 -5.80
N HIS A 19 -5.34 -1.09 -5.11
CA HIS A 19 -6.66 -1.11 -5.73
C HIS A 19 -7.46 0.11 -5.29
N GLU A 20 -7.90 0.87 -6.28
CA GLU A 20 -8.90 1.91 -6.12
C GLU A 20 -10.28 1.34 -6.49
N VAL A 21 -11.24 1.47 -5.58
CA VAL A 21 -12.64 1.10 -5.81
C VAL A 21 -13.53 2.17 -5.18
N GLY A 22 -14.28 2.89 -6.02
CA GLY A 22 -15.24 3.89 -5.56
C GLY A 22 -14.60 5.05 -4.80
N GLY A 23 -13.40 5.47 -5.21
CA GLY A 23 -12.62 6.53 -4.57
C GLY A 23 -11.91 6.10 -3.29
N VAL A 24 -11.90 4.80 -2.96
CA VAL A 24 -11.14 4.23 -1.84
C VAL A 24 -9.95 3.47 -2.38
N VAL A 25 -8.74 3.85 -1.95
CA VAL A 25 -7.48 3.16 -2.27
C VAL A 25 -7.16 2.17 -1.16
N ARG A 26 -6.79 0.95 -1.53
CA ARG A 26 -6.35 -0.13 -0.65
C ARG A 26 -4.96 -0.59 -1.07
N VAL A 27 -4.09 -0.87 -0.12
CA VAL A 27 -2.77 -1.49 -0.32
C VAL A 27 -2.65 -2.65 0.67
N TYR A 28 -2.14 -3.78 0.21
CA TYR A 28 -2.00 -5.00 1.02
C TYR A 28 -0.55 -5.23 1.42
N GLY A 29 -0.37 -5.72 2.65
CA GLY A 29 0.87 -6.31 3.13
C GLY A 29 0.95 -7.78 2.73
N ASP A 30 2.16 -8.24 2.42
CA ASP A 30 2.48 -9.61 1.99
C ASP A 30 3.07 -10.46 3.13
N LEU A 31 3.42 -9.84 4.27
CA LEU A 31 3.89 -10.51 5.47
C LEU A 31 2.75 -10.65 6.48
N GLY A 32 2.69 -11.80 7.16
CA GLY A 32 1.68 -12.10 8.18
C GLY A 32 0.93 -13.40 7.90
N ASP A 33 -0.32 -13.46 8.35
CA ASP A 33 -1.22 -14.60 8.13
C ASP A 33 -1.73 -14.58 6.67
N PRO A 34 -1.42 -15.60 5.84
CA PRO A 34 -1.88 -15.67 4.45
C PRO A 34 -3.41 -15.70 4.31
N HIS A 35 -4.14 -16.10 5.36
CA HIS A 35 -5.60 -16.11 5.38
C HIS A 35 -6.20 -14.77 5.84
N LYS A 36 -5.36 -13.84 6.33
CA LYS A 36 -5.75 -12.50 6.80
C LYS A 36 -4.67 -11.48 6.44
N PRO A 37 -4.56 -11.09 5.16
CA PRO A 37 -3.59 -10.10 4.73
C PRO A 37 -3.83 -8.77 5.43
N GLU A 38 -2.75 -8.16 5.89
CA GLU A 38 -2.77 -6.81 6.46
C GLU A 38 -3.11 -5.79 5.36
N VAL A 39 -3.97 -4.83 5.67
CA VAL A 39 -4.44 -3.87 4.67
C VAL A 39 -4.49 -2.46 5.24
N GLU A 40 -4.03 -1.50 4.45
CA GLU A 40 -4.22 -0.07 4.71
C GLU A 40 -5.11 0.50 3.62
N PHE A 41 -6.07 1.34 3.99
CA PHE A 41 -6.97 1.96 3.04
C PHE A 41 -7.42 3.36 3.46
N THR A 42 -7.72 4.19 2.48
CA THR A 42 -8.30 5.53 2.69
C THR A 42 -9.00 6.03 1.44
N THR A 43 -9.83 7.06 1.58
CA THR A 43 -10.42 7.78 0.44
C THR A 43 -9.38 8.66 -0.26
N LEU A 44 -9.53 8.86 -1.58
CA LEU A 44 -8.64 9.70 -2.40
C LEU A 44 -8.52 11.14 -1.91
N GLY A 45 -9.62 11.72 -1.41
CA GLY A 45 -9.62 13.11 -0.92
C GLY A 45 -9.16 14.14 -1.96
N GLY A 46 -9.36 13.86 -3.25
CA GLY A 46 -8.90 14.71 -4.36
C GLY A 46 -7.45 14.45 -4.82
N MET A 47 -6.71 13.54 -4.18
CA MET A 47 -5.40 13.10 -4.63
C MET A 47 -5.51 12.02 -5.72
N LYS A 48 -4.40 11.78 -6.44
CA LYS A 48 -4.33 10.64 -7.36
C LYS A 48 -4.14 9.32 -6.60
N PRO A 49 -4.67 8.19 -7.12
CA PRO A 49 -4.56 6.89 -6.45
C PRO A 49 -3.14 6.46 -6.09
N ASP A 50 -2.16 6.70 -6.96
CA ASP A 50 -0.75 6.35 -6.76
C ASP A 50 -0.12 7.13 -5.59
N GLN A 51 -0.50 8.41 -5.43
CA GLN A 51 -0.01 9.24 -4.33
C GLN A 51 -0.52 8.75 -2.97
N VAL A 52 -1.80 8.37 -2.92
CA VAL A 52 -2.40 7.80 -1.71
C VAL A 52 -1.82 6.42 -1.43
N ALA A 53 -1.71 5.56 -2.44
CA ALA A 53 -1.11 4.24 -2.32
C ALA A 53 0.31 4.31 -1.77
N ARG A 54 1.10 5.31 -2.16
CA ARG A 54 2.46 5.54 -1.63
C ARG A 54 2.47 5.83 -0.13
N ILE A 55 1.49 6.58 0.36
CA ILE A 55 1.33 6.88 1.80
C ILE A 55 0.95 5.61 2.56
N LEU A 56 -0.01 4.86 2.04
CA LEU A 56 -0.48 3.61 2.65
C LEU A 56 0.64 2.56 2.69
N LEU A 57 1.41 2.40 1.60
CA LEU A 57 2.56 1.50 1.56
C LEU A 57 3.60 1.87 2.63
N ARG A 58 3.93 3.15 2.81
CA ARG A 58 4.84 3.58 3.89
C ARG A 58 4.36 3.21 5.29
N ARG A 59 3.05 3.22 5.54
CA ARG A 59 2.49 2.80 6.83
C ARG A 59 2.64 1.31 7.05
N LEU A 60 2.36 0.52 6.01
CA LEU A 60 2.56 -0.94 6.05
C LEU A 60 4.04 -1.30 6.26
N VAL A 61 4.97 -0.63 5.57
CA VAL A 61 6.42 -0.80 5.78
C VAL A 61 6.79 -0.46 7.23
N LYS A 62 6.30 0.67 7.76
CA LYS A 62 6.53 1.04 9.17
C LYS A 62 5.99 0.02 10.17
N ARG A 63 4.93 -0.70 9.81
CA ARG A 63 4.34 -1.78 10.63
C ARG A 63 5.09 -3.11 10.47
N GLY A 64 6.03 -3.23 9.54
CA GLY A 64 6.79 -4.45 9.29
C GLY A 64 5.98 -5.56 8.61
N VAL A 65 4.91 -5.20 7.90
CA VAL A 65 4.00 -6.16 7.25
C VAL A 65 4.17 -6.22 5.73
N VAL A 66 5.25 -5.62 5.22
CA VAL A 66 5.64 -5.65 3.79
C VAL A 66 7.10 -6.04 3.66
N SER A 67 7.40 -6.96 2.73
CA SER A 67 8.76 -7.32 2.38
C SER A 67 9.38 -6.37 1.33
N PRO A 68 10.70 -6.10 1.40
CA PRO A 68 11.41 -5.36 0.36
C PRO A 68 11.42 -6.09 -0.99
#